data_AF-A0A5M3Q0W1-F1
#
_entry.id   AF-A0A5M3Q0W1-F1
#
_cell.length_a   1.000
_cell.length_b   1.000
_cell.length_c   1.000
_cell.angle_alpha   90.00
_cell.angle_beta   90.00
_cell.angle_gamma   90.00
#
_symmetry.space_group_name_H-M   'P 1'
#
loop_
_entity.id
_entity.type
_entity.pdbx_description
1 polymer ?
#
loop_
_entity_poly.entity_id
_entity_poly.type
_entity_poly.pdbx_seq_one_letter_code
_entity_poly.pdbx_strand_id
1 'polypeptide(L)'
;MTQQESITVYSIPSGMGGVHTVSIVEDMGEQVKVRIWYGRPSPTGWESWGEWDGQTRIVDRASLTGERTQKLVRLPEDTSAGWMFCQPYEAENYNPENVVAKYIHAFHEGELYRMYEIDENSQSIKEYRVDPSELSEAHKEQAKAVRHECTGYQVKVWERGQTAAA
;
A
#
# COMPACT_ATOMS: atom_id res chain seq x y z
N MET A 1 13.68 10.70 7.77
CA MET A 1 14.10 10.96 6.38
C MET A 1 12.83 11.08 5.56
N THR A 2 12.62 12.19 4.84
CA THR A 2 11.44 12.35 3.99
C THR A 2 11.53 11.34 2.86
N GLN A 3 10.53 10.47 2.72
CA GLN A 3 10.50 9.49 1.64
C GLN A 3 10.40 10.20 0.29
N GLN A 4 11.14 9.75 -0.71
CA GLN A 4 11.02 10.29 -2.06
C GLN A 4 9.66 9.90 -2.64
N GLU A 5 8.78 10.88 -2.87
CA GLU A 5 7.41 10.64 -3.34
C GLU A 5 7.29 10.48 -4.85
N SER A 6 8.27 11.00 -5.61
CA SER A 6 8.31 10.90 -7.07
C SER A 6 9.74 10.96 -7.62
N ILE A 7 9.90 10.51 -8.87
CA ILE A 7 11.19 10.49 -9.57
C ILE A 7 11.00 10.78 -11.07
N THR A 8 11.97 11.45 -11.68
CA THR A 8 12.02 11.57 -13.15
C THR A 8 12.43 10.25 -13.78
N VAL A 9 11.62 9.78 -14.73
CA VAL A 9 11.85 8.54 -15.47
C VAL A 9 11.84 8.76 -16.97
N TYR A 10 12.45 7.82 -17.67
CA TYR A 10 12.56 7.72 -19.10
C TYR A 10 12.14 6.32 -19.54
N SER A 11 11.98 6.14 -20.84
CA SER A 11 11.71 4.85 -21.48
C SER A 11 12.95 4.41 -22.28
N ILE A 12 13.29 3.13 -22.18
CA ILE A 12 14.28 2.46 -23.04
C ILE A 12 13.70 1.17 -23.63
N PRO A 13 14.12 0.73 -24.82
CA PRO A 13 13.72 -0.58 -25.35
C PRO A 13 14.14 -1.72 -24.43
N SER A 14 13.26 -2.72 -24.22
CA SER A 14 13.56 -3.89 -23.39
C SER A 14 14.38 -4.97 -24.09
N GLY A 15 14.50 -4.89 -25.42
CA GLY A 15 15.07 -5.95 -26.26
C GLY A 15 14.16 -7.17 -26.46
N MET A 16 12.99 -7.20 -25.82
CA MET A 16 12.01 -8.31 -25.89
C MET A 16 10.64 -7.85 -26.42
N GLY A 17 10.61 -6.76 -27.20
CA GLY A 17 9.37 -6.22 -27.77
C GLY A 17 8.57 -5.28 -26.85
N GLY A 18 9.19 -4.75 -25.79
CA GLY A 18 8.57 -3.77 -24.89
C GLY A 18 9.50 -2.61 -24.53
N VAL A 19 9.10 -1.80 -23.54
CA VAL A 19 9.90 -0.70 -22.99
C VAL A 19 10.06 -0.85 -21.49
N HIS A 20 11.24 -0.53 -20.97
CA HIS A 20 11.46 -0.37 -19.54
C HIS A 20 11.29 1.10 -19.15
N THR A 21 10.69 1.33 -17.99
CA THR A 21 10.73 2.62 -17.31
C THR A 21 12.00 2.69 -16.47
N VAL A 22 12.79 3.74 -16.61
CA VAL A 22 14.12 3.85 -15.95
C VAL A 22 14.38 5.24 -15.39
N SER A 23 15.16 5.36 -14.32
CA SER A 23 15.69 6.64 -13.84
C SER A 23 17.21 6.66 -13.95
N ILE A 24 17.81 7.81 -14.22
CA ILE A 24 19.27 7.97 -14.19
C ILE A 24 19.73 7.92 -12.73
N VAL A 25 20.71 7.06 -12.44
CA VAL A 25 21.36 6.98 -11.12
C VAL A 25 22.80 7.50 -11.15
N GLU A 26 23.41 7.58 -12.34
CA GLU A 26 24.75 8.13 -12.55
C GLU A 26 24.87 8.71 -13.96
N ASP A 27 25.44 9.91 -14.06
CA ASP A 27 25.70 10.60 -15.32
C ASP A 27 27.19 10.53 -15.68
N MET A 28 27.50 9.94 -16.84
CA MET A 28 28.86 9.81 -17.37
C MET A 28 29.03 10.56 -18.70
N GLY A 29 28.14 11.51 -19.00
CA GLY A 29 28.17 12.31 -20.23
C GLY A 29 27.35 11.69 -21.37
N GLU A 30 28.03 11.02 -22.31
CA GLU A 30 27.36 10.35 -23.44
C GLU A 30 26.61 9.09 -23.00
N GLN A 31 27.09 8.45 -21.94
CA GLN A 31 26.47 7.28 -21.34
C GLN A 31 25.92 7.63 -19.95
N VAL A 32 24.88 6.92 -19.55
CA VAL A 32 24.24 7.06 -18.24
C VAL A 32 23.99 5.69 -17.66
N LYS A 33 24.16 5.56 -16.35
CA LYS A 33 23.71 4.39 -15.60
C LYS A 33 22.27 4.62 -15.17
N VAL A 34 21.39 3.68 -15.49
CA VAL A 34 19.96 3.78 -15.18
C VAL A 34 19.50 2.63 -14.29
N ARG A 35 18.51 2.88 -13.43
CA ARG A 35 17.77 1.88 -12.62
C ARG A 35 16.43 1.59 -13.27
N ILE A 36 16.08 0.32 -13.45
CA ILE A 36 14.78 -0.12 -13.95
C ILE A 36 13.72 -0.01 -12.85
N TRP A 37 12.55 0.53 -13.19
CA TRP A 37 11.36 0.60 -12.36
C TRP A 37 10.31 -0.39 -12.88
N TYR A 38 10.03 -1.43 -12.10
CA TYR A 38 9.01 -2.43 -12.40
C TYR A 38 8.21 -2.76 -11.14
N GLY A 39 6.93 -2.41 -11.13
CA GLY A 39 6.15 -2.36 -9.90
C GLY A 39 5.08 -1.29 -9.96
N ARG A 40 4.57 -0.90 -8.81
CA ARG A 40 3.55 0.15 -8.68
C ARG A 40 3.84 1.06 -7.48
N PRO A 41 3.39 2.33 -7.53
CA PRO A 41 3.39 3.16 -6.34
C PRO A 41 2.36 2.66 -5.32
N SER A 42 2.70 2.79 -4.04
CA SER A 42 1.87 2.40 -2.90
C SER A 42 1.93 3.47 -1.79
N PRO A 43 1.07 3.42 -0.77
CA PRO A 43 1.10 4.30 0.38
C PRO A 43 2.41 4.28 1.18
N THR A 44 3.20 3.19 1.09
CA THR A 44 4.49 3.05 1.77
C THR A 44 5.68 3.21 0.82
N GLY A 45 5.45 3.67 -0.42
CA GLY A 45 6.47 3.85 -1.45
C GLY A 45 6.31 2.87 -2.62
N TRP A 46 7.41 2.56 -3.30
CA TRP A 46 7.37 1.69 -4.48
C TRP A 46 7.26 0.21 -4.08
N GLU A 47 6.22 -0.47 -4.56
CA GLU A 47 6.08 -1.92 -4.45
C GLU A 47 6.70 -2.57 -5.68
N SER A 48 7.91 -3.12 -5.52
CA SER A 48 8.64 -3.83 -6.58
C SER A 48 7.91 -5.11 -6.99
N TRP A 49 7.79 -5.33 -8.30
CA TRP A 49 7.22 -6.56 -8.85
C TRP A 49 8.30 -7.34 -9.61
N GLY A 50 8.44 -8.63 -9.30
CA GLY A 50 9.40 -9.51 -9.99
C GLY A 50 10.87 -9.10 -9.79
N GLU A 51 11.76 -9.73 -10.57
CA GLU A 51 13.22 -9.60 -10.40
C GLU A 51 13.86 -8.45 -11.22
N TRP A 52 13.03 -7.70 -11.97
CA TRP A 52 13.51 -6.68 -12.91
C TRP A 52 13.65 -5.30 -12.26
N ASP A 53 12.85 -5.02 -11.23
CA ASP A 53 12.94 -3.77 -10.49
C ASP A 53 14.31 -3.63 -9.82
N GLY A 54 14.89 -2.43 -9.88
CA GLY A 54 16.18 -2.16 -9.25
C GLY A 54 17.40 -2.58 -10.06
N GLN A 55 17.25 -3.40 -11.11
CA GLN A 55 18.36 -3.71 -12.02
C GLN A 55 18.95 -2.43 -12.61
N THR A 56 20.27 -2.41 -12.77
CA THR A 56 20.96 -1.28 -13.40
C THR A 56 21.56 -1.66 -14.74
N ARG A 57 21.58 -0.70 -15.67
CA ARG A 57 22.19 -0.84 -16.99
C ARG A 57 22.90 0.44 -17.38
N ILE A 58 23.97 0.33 -18.16
CA ILE A 58 24.59 1.46 -18.82
C ILE A 58 23.99 1.56 -20.22
N VAL A 59 23.50 2.74 -20.57
CA VAL A 59 22.89 3.02 -21.87
C VAL A 59 23.38 4.35 -22.41
N ASP A 60 23.32 4.51 -23.72
CA ASP A 60 23.58 5.81 -24.34
C ASP A 60 22.48 6.78 -23.94
N ARG A 61 22.85 7.99 -23.53
CA ARG A 61 21.90 9.04 -23.14
C ARG A 61 20.89 9.34 -24.24
N ALA A 62 21.32 9.28 -25.50
CA ALA A 62 20.48 9.52 -26.66
C ALA A 62 19.37 8.46 -26.84
N SER A 63 19.47 7.30 -26.18
CA SER A 63 18.44 6.25 -26.22
C SER A 63 17.27 6.50 -25.25
N LEU A 64 17.42 7.44 -24.31
CA LEU A 64 16.38 7.80 -23.37
C LEU A 64 15.28 8.61 -24.07
N THR A 65 14.03 8.18 -23.92
CA THR A 65 12.87 8.85 -24.51
C THR A 65 11.76 9.02 -23.49
N GLY A 66 10.76 9.85 -23.78
CA GLY A 66 9.53 9.91 -22.97
C GLY A 66 9.76 10.30 -21.51
N GLU A 67 10.56 11.34 -21.29
CA GLU A 67 10.78 11.94 -19.97
C GLU A 67 9.44 12.29 -19.31
N ARG A 68 9.25 11.80 -18.08
CA ARG A 68 8.04 12.04 -17.28
C ARG A 68 8.32 11.85 -15.80
N THR A 69 7.45 12.37 -14.96
CA THR A 69 7.47 12.12 -13.52
C THR A 69 6.72 10.83 -13.18
N GLN A 70 7.38 9.90 -12.51
CA GLN A 70 6.79 8.71 -11.93
C GLN A 70 6.52 8.95 -10.45
N LYS A 71 5.25 8.80 -10.02
CA LYS A 71 4.93 8.71 -8.59
C LYS A 71 5.52 7.41 -8.03
N LEU A 72 6.15 7.52 -6.86
CA LEU A 72 6.62 6.40 -6.04
C LEU A 72 5.67 6.13 -4.89
N VAL A 73 5.00 7.17 -4.40
CA VAL A 73 3.95 7.07 -3.40
C VAL A 73 2.61 7.33 -4.07
N ARG A 74 1.63 6.46 -3.80
CA ARG A 74 0.23 6.68 -4.15
C ARG A 74 -0.57 6.73 -2.87
N LEU A 75 -1.24 7.85 -2.64
CA LEU A 75 -2.07 7.99 -1.45
C LEU A 75 -3.29 7.07 -1.57
N PRO A 76 -3.83 6.56 -0.45
CA PRO A 76 -5.04 5.73 -0.45
C PRO A 76 -6.23 6.42 -1.12
N GLU A 77 -6.35 7.74 -0.94
CA GLU A 77 -7.38 8.54 -1.61
C GLU A 77 -7.24 8.59 -3.14
N ASP A 78 -6.05 8.33 -3.68
CA ASP A 78 -5.78 8.31 -5.12
C ASP A 78 -6.15 6.95 -5.76
N THR A 79 -6.66 5.97 -5.00
CA THR A 79 -7.05 4.66 -5.54
C THR A 79 -8.50 4.58 -5.97
N SER A 80 -8.82 3.67 -6.90
CA SER A 80 -10.20 3.42 -7.33
C SER A 80 -11.10 2.93 -6.19
N ALA A 81 -10.51 2.36 -5.14
CA ALA A 81 -11.18 1.98 -3.89
C ALA A 81 -11.05 3.04 -2.79
N GLY A 82 -10.32 4.13 -3.02
CA GLY A 82 -10.04 5.19 -2.04
C GLY A 82 -11.30 5.78 -1.44
N TRP A 83 -12.39 5.88 -2.22
CA TRP A 83 -13.70 6.31 -1.70
C TRP A 83 -14.23 5.39 -0.59
N MET A 84 -14.14 4.06 -0.72
CA MET A 84 -14.53 3.12 0.35
C MET A 84 -13.59 3.19 1.57
N PHE A 85 -12.35 3.62 1.36
CA PHE A 85 -11.35 3.76 2.41
C PHE A 85 -11.50 5.07 3.21
N CYS A 86 -11.89 6.16 2.56
CA CYS A 86 -11.91 7.52 3.11
C CYS A 86 -13.23 7.91 3.79
N GLN A 87 -14.23 7.04 3.83
CA GLN A 87 -15.49 7.31 4.51
C GLN A 87 -15.51 6.60 5.88
N PRO A 88 -15.17 7.30 6.98
CA PRO A 88 -15.44 6.77 8.29
C PRO A 88 -16.96 6.64 8.47
N TYR A 89 -17.38 5.61 9.20
CA TYR A 89 -18.75 5.44 9.61
C TYR A 89 -18.81 5.51 11.13
N GLU A 90 -19.80 6.21 11.66
CA GLU A 90 -20.15 6.21 13.07
C GLU A 90 -21.67 6.23 13.16
N ALA A 91 -22.25 5.26 13.87
CA ALA A 91 -23.69 5.20 14.08
C ALA A 91 -24.16 6.42 14.91
N GLU A 92 -25.35 6.95 14.63
CA GLU A 92 -25.88 8.13 15.34
C GLU A 92 -25.95 7.94 16.87
N ASN A 93 -26.14 6.70 17.31
CA ASN A 93 -26.21 6.29 18.71
C ASN A 93 -24.93 5.59 19.20
N TYR A 94 -23.79 5.85 18.56
CA TYR A 94 -22.51 5.25 18.94
C TYR A 94 -22.19 5.50 20.41
N ASN A 95 -21.96 4.41 21.15
CA ASN A 95 -21.43 4.42 22.51
C ASN A 95 -20.30 3.38 22.56
N PRO A 96 -19.06 3.77 22.96
CA PRO A 96 -17.94 2.84 23.07
C PRO A 96 -18.20 1.67 24.03
N GLU A 97 -19.09 1.81 25.01
CA GLU A 97 -19.47 0.72 25.93
C GLU A 97 -20.20 -0.43 25.24
N ASN A 98 -20.84 -0.15 24.09
CA ASN A 98 -21.55 -1.14 23.29
C ASN A 98 -20.60 -1.98 22.44
N VAL A 99 -19.32 -1.60 22.33
CA VAL A 99 -18.34 -2.33 21.54
C VAL A 99 -18.01 -3.66 22.23
N VAL A 100 -18.30 -4.76 21.54
CA VAL A 100 -18.04 -6.12 22.05
C VAL A 100 -16.84 -6.77 21.35
N ALA A 101 -16.51 -6.34 20.14
CA ALA A 101 -15.36 -6.83 19.40
C ALA A 101 -14.81 -5.76 18.45
N LYS A 102 -13.52 -5.86 18.15
CA LYS A 102 -12.87 -5.06 17.11
C LYS A 102 -12.21 -5.98 16.10
N TYR A 103 -12.37 -5.62 14.84
CA TYR A 103 -11.80 -6.36 13.72
C TYR A 103 -11.01 -5.43 12.81
N ILE A 104 -9.92 -5.93 12.23
CA ILE A 104 -9.14 -5.21 11.22
C ILE A 104 -9.30 -5.87 9.86
N HIS A 105 -9.30 -5.06 8.81
CA HIS A 105 -9.22 -5.51 7.42
C HIS A 105 -8.03 -4.84 6.74
N ALA A 106 -7.18 -5.62 6.08
CA ALA A 106 -6.08 -5.12 5.26
C ALA A 106 -6.50 -5.02 3.78
N PHE A 107 -6.22 -3.90 3.14
CA PHE A 107 -6.50 -3.71 1.71
C PHE A 107 -5.33 -4.12 0.82
N HIS A 108 -5.62 -4.30 -0.47
CA HIS A 108 -4.66 -4.82 -1.46
C HIS A 108 -3.56 -3.83 -1.87
N GLU A 109 -3.77 -2.52 -1.70
CA GLU A 109 -2.95 -1.47 -2.32
C GLU A 109 -1.89 -0.86 -1.38
N GLY A 110 -1.63 -1.46 -0.23
CA GLY A 110 -0.62 -1.00 0.72
C GLY A 110 -0.97 -1.39 2.13
N GLU A 111 -0.16 -1.00 3.10
CA GLU A 111 -0.39 -1.22 4.53
C GLU A 111 -1.57 -0.40 5.07
N LEU A 112 -2.75 -0.58 4.47
CA LEU A 112 -3.96 0.15 4.76
C LEU A 112 -4.86 -0.78 5.54
N TYR A 113 -5.12 -0.40 6.78
CA TYR A 113 -5.97 -1.13 7.69
C TYR A 113 -7.19 -0.31 8.05
N ARG A 114 -8.34 -0.97 8.10
CA ARG A 114 -9.60 -0.40 8.58
C ARG A 114 -10.08 -1.19 9.78
N MET A 115 -10.40 -0.48 10.85
CA MET A 115 -11.01 -1.05 12.05
C MET A 115 -12.52 -1.05 11.90
N TYR A 116 -13.15 -2.10 12.41
CA TYR A 116 -14.57 -2.23 12.59
C TYR A 116 -14.82 -2.47 14.07
N GLU A 117 -15.59 -1.60 14.70
CA GLU A 117 -16.11 -1.82 16.04
C GLU A 117 -17.51 -2.41 15.92
N ILE A 118 -17.71 -3.53 16.60
CA ILE A 118 -18.89 -4.38 16.47
C ILE A 118 -19.67 -4.39 17.78
N ASP A 119 -21.00 -4.31 17.70
CA ASP A 119 -21.91 -4.41 18.85
C ASP A 119 -22.32 -5.86 19.16
N GLU A 120 -23.15 -6.04 20.20
CA GLU A 120 -23.66 -7.35 20.60
C GLU A 120 -24.52 -8.05 19.54
N ASN A 121 -25.09 -7.29 18.61
CA ASN A 121 -25.90 -7.79 17.50
C ASN A 121 -25.05 -8.12 16.26
N SER A 122 -23.72 -8.10 16.38
CA SER A 122 -22.78 -8.29 15.27
C SER A 122 -22.90 -7.23 14.18
N GLN A 123 -23.39 -6.03 14.51
CA GLN A 123 -23.44 -4.88 13.62
C GLN A 123 -22.19 -4.01 13.78
N SER A 124 -21.65 -3.52 12.67
CA SER A 124 -20.63 -2.48 12.76
C SER A 124 -21.28 -1.17 13.18
N ILE A 125 -20.78 -0.57 14.26
CA ILE A 125 -21.25 0.70 14.81
C ILE A 125 -20.25 1.83 14.60
N LYS A 126 -19.00 1.49 14.26
CA LYS A 126 -17.96 2.44 13.89
C LYS A 126 -16.92 1.80 12.98
N GLU A 127 -16.52 2.53 11.95
CA GLU A 127 -15.50 2.12 10.99
C GLU A 127 -14.51 3.26 10.74
N TYR A 128 -13.22 3.00 10.86
CA TYR A 128 -12.20 4.05 10.72
C TYR A 128 -10.84 3.51 10.27
N ARG A 129 -10.00 4.42 9.73
CA ARG A 129 -8.62 4.13 9.35
C ARG A 129 -7.75 3.95 10.59
N VAL A 130 -6.89 2.94 10.57
CA VAL A 130 -5.91 2.69 11.64
C VAL A 130 -4.51 2.97 11.13
N ASP A 131 -3.67 3.56 11.96
CA ASP A 131 -2.25 3.67 11.65
C ASP A 131 -1.58 2.28 11.81
N PRO A 132 -0.80 1.79 10.84
CA PRO A 132 -0.13 0.49 10.94
C PRO A 132 0.78 0.33 12.16
N SER A 133 1.25 1.42 12.77
CA SER A 133 2.03 1.42 14.00
C SER A 133 1.20 1.08 15.26
N GLU A 134 -0.12 1.23 15.19
CA GLU A 134 -1.05 0.86 16.27
C GLU A 134 -1.39 -0.64 16.25
N LEU A 135 -0.95 -1.38 15.23
CA LEU A 135 -1.25 -2.80 15.04
C LEU A 135 0.00 -3.67 15.28
N SER A 136 -0.21 -4.82 15.94
CA SER A 136 0.84 -5.82 16.08
C SER A 136 1.20 -6.44 14.72
N GLU A 137 2.47 -6.83 14.55
CA GLU A 137 2.92 -7.51 13.31
C GLU A 137 2.10 -8.77 13.02
N ALA A 138 1.76 -9.55 14.04
CA ALA A 138 0.94 -10.76 13.89
C ALA A 138 -0.44 -10.45 13.32
N HIS A 139 -1.12 -9.41 13.81
CA HIS A 139 -2.42 -9.00 13.27
C HIS A 139 -2.30 -8.50 11.82
N LYS A 140 -1.24 -7.75 11.52
CA LYS A 140 -0.95 -7.26 10.17
C LYS A 140 -0.74 -8.40 9.17
N GLU A 141 0.07 -9.40 9.53
CA GLU A 141 0.30 -10.58 8.69
C GLU A 141 -0.97 -11.41 8.47
N GLN A 142 -1.74 -11.66 9.53
CA GLN A 142 -3.01 -12.39 9.42
C GLN A 142 -4.00 -11.64 8.52
N ALA A 143 -4.17 -10.34 8.71
CA ALA A 143 -5.07 -9.53 7.89
C ALA A 143 -4.63 -9.50 6.43
N LYS A 144 -3.31 -9.42 6.19
CA LYS A 144 -2.73 -9.53 4.85
C LYS A 144 -3.00 -10.89 4.21
N ALA A 145 -3.03 -11.98 4.97
CA ALA A 145 -3.28 -13.33 4.45
C ALA A 145 -4.72 -13.53 3.98
N VAL A 146 -5.70 -13.03 4.75
CA VAL A 146 -7.14 -13.24 4.47
C VAL A 146 -7.77 -12.19 3.55
N ARG A 147 -7.03 -11.14 3.15
CA ARG A 147 -7.54 -9.99 2.35
C ARG A 147 -8.18 -10.36 1.00
N HIS A 148 -7.92 -11.57 0.51
CA HIS A 148 -8.43 -12.07 -0.77
C HIS A 148 -9.61 -13.04 -0.59
N GLU A 149 -10.00 -13.35 0.64
CA GLU A 149 -11.07 -14.30 0.93
C GLU A 149 -12.45 -13.64 0.82
N CYS A 150 -13.37 -14.32 0.13
CA CYS A 150 -14.75 -13.84 -0.03
C CYS A 150 -15.57 -13.94 1.26
N THR A 151 -15.10 -14.70 2.25
CA THR A 151 -15.74 -14.92 3.56
C THR A 151 -14.71 -14.67 4.65
N GLY A 152 -14.93 -13.66 5.51
CA GLY A 152 -14.04 -13.43 6.65
C GLY A 152 -12.74 -12.68 6.34
N TYR A 153 -12.79 -11.66 5.48
CA TYR A 153 -11.66 -10.75 5.20
C TYR A 153 -11.22 -9.87 6.39
N GLN A 154 -11.67 -10.19 7.61
CA GLN A 154 -11.43 -9.41 8.81
C GLN A 154 -10.81 -10.27 9.91
N VAL A 155 -9.82 -9.73 10.61
CA VAL A 155 -9.12 -10.38 11.73
C VAL A 155 -9.56 -9.73 13.03
N LYS A 156 -10.04 -10.54 13.99
CA LYS A 156 -10.40 -10.06 15.32
C LYS A 156 -9.13 -9.65 16.07
N VAL A 157 -9.08 -8.41 16.56
CA VAL A 157 -7.94 -7.86 17.32
C VAL A 157 -8.25 -7.61 18.79
N TRP A 158 -9.53 -7.58 19.13
CA TRP A 158 -9.99 -7.37 20.50
C TRP A 158 -11.41 -7.92 20.68
N GLU A 159 -11.72 -8.41 21.88
CA GLU A 159 -13.04 -8.84 22.31
C GLU A 159 -13.27 -8.53 23.78
N ARG A 160 -14.47 -8.04 24.11
CA ARG A 160 -14.86 -7.69 25.48
C ARG A 160 -14.85 -8.95 26.34
N GLY A 161 -14.02 -8.95 27.38
CA GLY A 161 -13.84 -10.09 28.29
C GLY A 161 -12.64 -10.99 27.98
N GLN A 162 -11.89 -10.75 26.89
CA GLN A 162 -10.55 -11.29 26.74
C GLN A 162 -9.57 -10.46 27.58
N THR A 163 -9.15 -11.00 28.72
CA THR A 163 -7.94 -10.55 29.40
C THR A 163 -6.76 -10.81 28.47
N ALA A 164 -5.98 -9.77 28.13
CA ALA A 164 -4.77 -9.93 27.33
C ALA A 164 -3.89 -11.03 27.95
N ALA A 165 -3.72 -12.16 27.25
CA ALA A 165 -2.73 -13.15 27.64
C ALA A 165 -1.36 -12.49 27.50
N ALA A 166 -0.64 -12.43 28.63
CA ALA A 166 0.72 -11.93 28.75
C ALA A 166 1.73 -12.82 27.99
#